data_AF-A0A1I7K6M5-F1
#
_entry.id   AF-A0A1I7K6M5-F1
#
_cell.length_a   1.000
_cell.length_b   1.000
_cell.length_c   1.000
_cell.angle_alpha   90.00
_cell.angle_beta   90.00
_cell.angle_gamma   90.00
#
_symmetry.space_group_name_H-M   'P 1'
#
loop_
_entity.id
_entity.type
_entity.pdbx_description
1 polymer ?
#
loop_
_entity_poly.entity_id
_entity_poly.type
_entity_poly.pdbx_seq_one_letter_code
_entity_poly.pdbx_strand_id
1 'polypeptide(L)'
;MKDMVSAKKISVKKAAEFCYEMRNKIMAEHRKFTSAQGLAFAERHKKTPPSFENIIDKYSQKKFGKVFSGLTPDQRSAIYYEIIEASSRDNPKFTTANKRLKIIGKVGVIFTAVLATHEIINAENKPKEAIKQGIQIGGGAAGGAIAGLYVSPVCGPGAPVCAVVLMLVGSAAGAIVGSVVADSLDEEIEEFTRWAIK
;
A
#
# COMPACT_ATOMS: atom_id res chain seq x y z
N MET A 1 20.08 -18.32 1.48
CA MET A 1 19.44 -19.65 1.50
C MET A 1 20.07 -20.62 0.51
N LYS A 2 20.26 -20.24 -0.77
CA LYS A 2 20.97 -21.05 -1.76
C LYS A 2 22.34 -21.52 -1.25
N ASP A 3 23.12 -20.63 -0.62
CA ASP A 3 24.45 -20.98 -0.09
C ASP A 3 24.41 -22.03 1.02
N MET A 4 23.35 -22.06 1.85
CA MET A 4 23.18 -23.07 2.90
C MET A 4 22.82 -24.43 2.31
N VAL A 5 22.06 -24.46 1.21
CA VAL A 5 21.74 -25.68 0.47
C VAL A 5 22.99 -26.19 -0.25
N SER A 6 23.74 -25.30 -0.92
CA SER A 6 25.01 -25.64 -1.59
C SER A 6 26.07 -26.14 -0.61
N ALA A 7 26.11 -25.59 0.61
CA ALA A 7 26.96 -26.05 1.70
C ALA A 7 26.44 -27.31 2.41
N LYS A 8 25.37 -27.96 1.89
CA LYS A 8 24.71 -29.14 2.48
C LYS A 8 24.28 -28.99 3.95
N LYS A 9 24.14 -27.76 4.45
CA LYS A 9 23.70 -27.48 5.82
C LYS A 9 22.20 -27.70 6.02
N ILE A 10 21.44 -27.71 4.92
CA ILE A 10 20.00 -27.95 4.90
C ILE A 10 19.60 -28.64 3.60
N SER A 11 18.57 -29.50 3.65
CA SER A 11 18.02 -30.12 2.45
C SER A 11 17.28 -29.09 1.58
N VAL A 12 17.32 -29.27 0.25
CA VAL A 12 16.64 -28.37 -0.71
C VAL A 12 15.14 -28.28 -0.42
N LYS A 13 14.52 -29.41 -0.05
CA LYS A 13 13.10 -29.48 0.34
C LYS A 13 12.80 -28.58 1.55
N LYS A 14 13.56 -28.75 2.64
CA LYS A 14 13.35 -27.97 3.88
C LYS A 14 13.62 -26.48 3.66
N ALA A 15 14.58 -26.16 2.79
CA ALA A 15 14.82 -24.78 2.38
C ALA A 15 13.66 -24.18 1.58
N ALA A 16 13.05 -24.95 0.68
CA ALA A 16 11.89 -24.50 -0.10
C ALA A 16 10.65 -24.30 0.78
N GLU A 17 10.38 -25.21 1.73
CA GLU A 17 9.30 -25.08 2.71
C GLU A 17 9.47 -23.82 3.56
N PHE A 18 10.68 -23.61 4.10
CA PHE A 18 10.99 -22.42 4.89
C PHE A 18 10.80 -21.12 4.08
N CYS A 19 11.30 -21.06 2.84
CA CYS A 19 11.12 -19.88 1.99
C CYS A 19 9.65 -19.61 1.68
N TYR A 20 8.85 -20.66 1.45
CA TYR A 20 7.41 -20.55 1.23
C TYR A 20 6.69 -19.98 2.47
N GLU A 21 6.96 -20.53 3.65
CA GLU A 21 6.37 -20.08 4.91
C GLU A 21 6.74 -18.62 5.21
N MET A 22 8.02 -18.28 5.10
CA MET A 22 8.50 -16.93 5.36
C MET A 22 7.89 -15.92 4.38
N ARG A 23 7.78 -16.25 3.09
CA ARG A 23 7.12 -15.38 2.11
C ARG A 23 5.66 -15.12 2.48
N ASN A 24 4.93 -16.15 2.91
CA ASN A 24 3.54 -16.02 3.31
C ASN A 24 3.37 -15.22 4.60
N LYS A 25 4.28 -15.41 5.57
CA LYS A 25 4.31 -14.62 6.81
C LYS A 25 4.59 -13.14 6.50
N ILE A 26 5.59 -12.85 5.68
CA ILE A 26 5.89 -11.47 5.24
C ILE A 26 4.67 -10.87 4.54
N MET A 27 4.00 -11.61 3.66
CA MET A 27 2.78 -11.15 2.98
C MET A 27 1.66 -10.80 3.99
N ALA A 28 1.45 -11.63 5.01
CA ALA A 28 0.44 -11.37 6.03
C ALA A 28 0.78 -10.16 6.91
N GLU A 29 2.04 -10.03 7.32
CA GLU A 29 2.50 -8.88 8.11
C GLU A 29 2.42 -7.57 7.32
N HIS A 30 2.82 -7.57 6.04
CA HIS A 30 2.78 -6.36 5.22
C HIS A 30 1.36 -5.85 4.99
N ARG A 31 0.37 -6.74 4.96
CA ARG A 31 -1.05 -6.38 4.82
C ARG A 31 -1.60 -5.59 5.99
N LYS A 32 -1.05 -5.77 7.20
CA LYS A 32 -1.47 -5.03 8.40
C LYS A 32 -1.19 -3.52 8.29
N PHE A 33 -0.19 -3.15 7.52
CA PHE A 33 0.23 -1.75 7.31
C PHE A 33 -0.07 -1.24 5.90
N THR A 34 -0.72 -2.06 5.06
CA THR A 34 -1.13 -1.64 3.72
C THR A 34 -2.38 -0.78 3.83
N SER A 35 -2.45 0.33 3.09
CA SER A 35 -3.66 1.18 3.04
C SER A 35 -4.89 0.37 2.64
N ALA A 36 -6.08 0.77 3.09
CA ALA A 36 -7.28 -0.05 2.91
C ALA A 36 -7.63 -0.30 1.43
N GLN A 37 -7.48 0.70 0.58
CA GLN A 37 -7.62 0.55 -0.87
C GLN A 37 -6.53 -0.36 -1.47
N GLY A 38 -5.28 -0.26 -0.98
CA GLY A 38 -4.20 -1.16 -1.40
C GLY A 38 -4.43 -2.61 -0.99
N LEU A 39 -4.98 -2.82 0.21
CA LEU A 39 -5.35 -4.12 0.74
C LEU A 39 -6.46 -4.74 -0.12
N ALA A 40 -7.49 -3.96 -0.48
CA ALA A 40 -8.55 -4.42 -1.37
C ALA A 40 -8.02 -4.88 -2.74
N PHE A 41 -7.05 -4.16 -3.33
CA PHE A 41 -6.37 -4.62 -4.56
C PHE A 41 -5.57 -5.91 -4.34
N ALA A 42 -4.84 -6.01 -3.23
CA ALA A 42 -4.02 -7.19 -2.92
C ALA A 42 -4.88 -8.44 -2.70
N GLU A 43 -6.00 -8.31 -1.99
CA GLU A 43 -6.94 -9.40 -1.72
C GLU A 43 -7.71 -9.81 -2.97
N ARG A 44 -8.07 -8.86 -3.84
CA ARG A 44 -8.65 -9.15 -5.16
C ARG A 44 -7.70 -9.96 -6.03
N HIS A 45 -6.39 -9.67 -5.97
CA HIS A 45 -5.40 -10.46 -6.69
C HIS A 45 -5.20 -11.85 -6.08
N LYS A 46 -5.05 -11.92 -4.75
CA LYS A 46 -4.87 -13.16 -4.02
C LYS A 46 -5.23 -12.98 -2.55
N LYS A 47 -6.38 -13.50 -2.10
CA LYS A 47 -6.78 -13.45 -0.69
C LYS A 47 -5.91 -14.36 0.18
N THR A 48 -5.83 -15.65 -0.14
CA THR A 48 -5.04 -16.65 0.59
C THR A 48 -3.87 -17.16 -0.25
N PRO A 49 -2.72 -17.49 0.36
CA PRO A 49 -1.64 -18.14 -0.38
C PRO A 49 -2.08 -19.55 -0.83
N PRO A 50 -1.72 -20.00 -2.05
CA PRO A 50 -1.91 -21.38 -2.45
C PRO A 50 -1.06 -22.30 -1.57
N SER A 51 -1.51 -23.54 -1.34
CA SER A 51 -0.76 -24.52 -0.56
C SER A 51 0.60 -24.84 -1.19
N PHE A 52 1.49 -25.42 -0.40
CA PHE A 52 2.84 -25.75 -0.87
C PHE A 52 2.80 -26.78 -2.02
N GLU A 53 1.90 -27.76 -1.93
CA GLU A 53 1.65 -28.80 -2.93
C GLU A 53 1.19 -28.16 -4.25
N ASN A 54 0.24 -27.24 -4.18
CA ASN A 54 -0.26 -26.51 -5.35
C ASN A 54 0.86 -25.69 -6.03
N ILE A 55 1.78 -25.12 -5.24
CA ILE A 55 2.94 -24.41 -5.79
C ILE A 55 3.92 -25.37 -6.46
N ILE A 56 4.22 -26.49 -5.80
CA ILE A 56 5.12 -27.50 -6.34
C ILE A 56 4.58 -28.05 -7.66
N ASP A 57 3.30 -28.43 -7.72
CA ASP A 57 2.70 -28.95 -8.94
C ASP A 57 2.63 -27.89 -10.03
N LYS A 58 2.33 -26.63 -9.68
CA LYS A 58 2.36 -25.52 -10.63
C LYS A 58 3.74 -25.35 -11.27
N TYR A 59 4.82 -25.39 -10.49
CA TYR A 59 6.18 -25.26 -11.02
C TYR A 59 6.63 -26.52 -11.77
N SER A 60 6.19 -27.70 -11.33
CA SER A 60 6.43 -28.98 -12.02
C SER A 60 5.80 -28.99 -13.41
N GLN A 61 4.53 -28.59 -13.49
CA GLN A 61 3.83 -28.46 -14.76
C GLN A 61 4.47 -27.39 -15.65
N LYS A 62 4.85 -26.24 -15.09
CA LYS A 62 5.47 -25.14 -15.84
C LYS A 62 6.85 -25.50 -16.41
N LYS A 63 7.66 -26.25 -15.66
CA LYS A 63 9.06 -26.52 -16.03
C LYS A 63 9.23 -27.83 -16.80
N PHE A 64 8.43 -28.85 -16.48
CA PHE A 64 8.58 -30.21 -17.01
C PHE A 64 7.30 -30.78 -17.65
N GLY A 65 6.17 -30.06 -17.59
CA GLY A 65 4.90 -30.52 -18.16
C GLY A 65 4.27 -31.71 -17.45
N LYS A 66 4.73 -32.03 -16.23
CA LYS A 66 4.30 -33.19 -15.44
C LYS A 66 3.93 -32.78 -14.02
N VAL A 67 3.06 -33.57 -13.40
CA VAL A 67 2.79 -33.52 -11.95
C VAL A 67 4.03 -33.91 -11.15
N PHE A 68 4.18 -33.37 -9.94
CA PHE A 68 5.39 -33.57 -9.14
C PHE A 68 5.68 -35.03 -8.80
N SER A 69 4.63 -35.83 -8.59
CA SER A 69 4.74 -37.27 -8.32
C SER A 69 5.43 -38.03 -9.46
N GLY A 70 5.26 -37.58 -10.71
CA GLY A 70 5.85 -38.18 -11.91
C GLY A 70 7.28 -37.72 -12.24
N LEU A 71 7.88 -36.88 -11.40
CA LEU A 71 9.25 -36.36 -11.60
C LEU A 71 10.32 -37.28 -11.00
N THR A 72 11.48 -37.33 -11.67
CA THR A 72 12.70 -37.99 -11.14
C THR A 72 13.26 -37.24 -9.92
N PRO A 73 14.10 -37.86 -9.07
CA PRO A 73 14.70 -37.19 -7.91
C PRO A 73 15.43 -35.88 -8.25
N ASP A 74 16.14 -35.84 -9.38
CA ASP A 74 16.84 -34.64 -9.84
C ASP A 74 15.87 -33.55 -10.29
N GLN A 75 14.81 -33.93 -11.02
CA GLN A 75 13.75 -33.00 -11.42
C GLN A 75 13.03 -32.41 -10.21
N ARG A 76 12.74 -33.23 -9.18
CA ARG A 76 12.14 -32.76 -7.92
C ARG A 76 13.04 -31.76 -7.21
N SER A 77 14.35 -32.02 -7.16
CA SER A 77 15.34 -31.10 -6.58
C SER A 77 15.37 -29.76 -7.32
N ALA A 78 15.29 -29.80 -8.66
CA ALA A 78 15.23 -28.58 -9.49
C ALA A 78 13.95 -27.75 -9.25
N ILE A 79 12.82 -28.40 -8.93
CA ILE A 79 11.59 -27.69 -8.54
C ILE A 79 11.73 -27.01 -7.17
N TYR A 80 12.32 -27.67 -6.18
CA TYR A 80 12.56 -27.04 -4.88
C TYR A 80 13.48 -25.81 -5.00
N TYR A 81 14.52 -25.87 -5.83
CA TYR A 81 15.35 -24.69 -6.14
C TYR A 81 14.57 -23.56 -6.82
N GLU A 82 13.68 -23.89 -7.76
CA GLU A 82 12.82 -22.90 -8.41
C GLU A 82 11.91 -22.21 -7.38
N ILE A 83 11.37 -22.93 -6.40
CA ILE A 83 10.54 -22.34 -5.34
C ILE A 83 11.36 -21.39 -4.47
N ILE A 84 12.59 -21.76 -4.09
CA ILE A 84 13.49 -20.87 -3.32
C ILE A 84 13.72 -19.56 -4.09
N GLU A 85 13.98 -19.65 -5.39
CA GLU A 85 14.24 -18.46 -6.22
C GLU A 85 12.97 -17.65 -6.51
N ALA A 86 11.86 -18.31 -6.82
CA ALA A 86 10.60 -17.64 -7.04
C ALA A 86 10.09 -16.95 -5.76
N SER A 87 10.48 -17.45 -4.58
CA SER A 87 10.12 -16.84 -3.31
C SER A 87 10.74 -15.45 -3.12
N SER A 88 11.90 -15.18 -3.72
CA SER A 88 12.54 -13.86 -3.71
C SER A 88 12.13 -12.95 -4.87
N ARG A 89 11.52 -13.50 -5.94
CA ARG A 89 11.07 -12.69 -7.09
C ARG A 89 9.81 -11.90 -6.74
N ASP A 90 9.80 -10.64 -7.16
CA ASP A 90 8.65 -9.75 -7.14
C ASP A 90 7.79 -9.91 -8.40
N ASN A 91 6.60 -9.30 -8.40
CA ASN A 91 5.76 -9.26 -9.59
C ASN A 91 5.98 -7.92 -10.32
N PRO A 92 6.57 -7.91 -11.53
CA PRO A 92 7.02 -6.67 -12.16
C PRO A 92 5.85 -5.73 -12.48
N LYS A 93 4.64 -6.26 -12.71
CA LYS A 93 3.43 -5.47 -12.92
C LYS A 93 3.08 -4.64 -11.69
N PHE A 94 3.06 -5.26 -10.50
CA PHE A 94 2.72 -4.58 -9.25
C PHE A 94 3.86 -3.67 -8.77
N THR A 95 5.11 -4.12 -8.90
CA THR A 95 6.28 -3.30 -8.53
C THR A 95 6.33 -2.02 -9.35
N THR A 96 6.10 -2.11 -10.67
CA THR A 96 6.12 -0.94 -11.56
C THR A 96 4.93 -0.02 -11.28
N ALA A 97 3.73 -0.57 -11.09
CA ALA A 97 2.55 0.21 -10.72
C ALA A 97 2.75 0.96 -9.39
N ASN A 98 3.27 0.30 -8.36
CA ASN A 98 3.57 0.92 -7.07
C ASN A 98 4.62 2.04 -7.18
N LYS A 99 5.67 1.83 -8.00
CA LYS A 99 6.66 2.88 -8.28
C LYS A 99 6.01 4.12 -8.92
N ARG A 100 5.14 3.92 -9.92
CA ARG A 100 4.40 5.01 -10.57
C ARG A 100 3.47 5.71 -9.60
N LEU A 101 2.68 4.98 -8.81
CA LEU A 101 1.77 5.56 -7.83
C LEU A 101 2.51 6.37 -6.76
N LYS A 102 3.69 5.92 -6.32
CA LYS A 102 4.56 6.69 -5.42
C LYS A 102 5.01 8.01 -6.02
N ILE A 103 5.35 8.03 -7.32
CA ILE A 103 5.74 9.25 -8.03
C ILE A 103 4.53 10.18 -8.16
N ILE A 104 3.39 9.67 -8.61
CA ILE A 104 2.15 10.46 -8.76
C ILE A 104 1.74 11.08 -7.43
N GLY A 105 1.78 10.32 -6.33
CA GLY A 105 1.48 10.85 -4.99
C GLY A 105 2.41 11.98 -4.57
N LYS A 106 3.72 11.84 -4.82
CA LYS A 106 4.70 12.91 -4.53
C LYS A 106 4.44 14.17 -5.37
N VAL A 107 4.19 14.00 -6.66
CA VAL A 107 3.86 15.11 -7.56
C VAL A 107 2.57 15.79 -7.12
N GLY A 108 1.55 15.02 -6.74
CA GLY A 108 0.29 15.54 -6.22
C GLY A 108 0.48 16.45 -5.00
N VAL A 109 1.28 16.02 -4.01
CA VAL A 109 1.58 16.85 -2.83
C VAL A 109 2.29 18.15 -3.20
N ILE A 110 3.27 18.09 -4.10
CA ILE A 110 3.99 19.29 -4.57
C ILE A 110 3.01 20.23 -5.29
N PHE A 111 2.15 19.70 -6.15
CA PHE A 111 1.16 20.49 -6.88
C PHE A 111 0.16 21.16 -5.93
N THR A 112 -0.36 20.43 -4.93
CA THR A 112 -1.21 21.00 -3.87
C THR A 112 -0.49 22.13 -3.12
N ALA A 113 0.79 21.94 -2.78
CA ALA A 113 1.57 22.97 -2.09
C ALA A 113 1.76 24.23 -2.94
N VAL A 114 1.98 24.09 -4.25
CA VAL A 114 2.07 25.21 -5.19
C VAL A 114 0.76 25.99 -5.23
N LEU A 115 -0.38 25.30 -5.36
CA LEU A 115 -1.70 25.94 -5.37
C LEU A 115 -2.00 26.66 -4.04
N ALA A 116 -1.72 26.02 -2.91
CA ALA A 116 -1.90 26.66 -1.60
C ALA A 116 -1.01 27.91 -1.45
N THR A 117 0.24 27.84 -1.92
CA THR A 117 1.17 28.98 -1.87
C THR A 117 0.67 30.14 -2.75
N HIS A 118 0.07 29.85 -3.90
CA HIS A 118 -0.53 30.86 -4.76
C HIS A 118 -1.64 31.64 -4.04
N GLU A 119 -2.57 30.93 -3.39
CA GLU A 119 -3.64 31.58 -2.61
C GLU A 119 -3.08 32.41 -1.45
N ILE A 120 -2.08 31.88 -0.72
CA ILE A 120 -1.45 32.58 0.41
C ILE A 120 -0.77 33.88 -0.02
N ILE A 121 -0.07 33.90 -1.16
CA ILE A 121 0.66 35.10 -1.61
C ILE A 121 -0.30 36.20 -2.08
N ASN A 122 -1.44 35.81 -2.67
CA ASN A 122 -2.45 36.74 -3.16
C ASN A 122 -3.39 37.25 -2.06
N ALA A 123 -3.40 36.61 -0.88
CA ALA A 123 -4.24 37.01 0.25
C ALA A 123 -3.73 38.29 0.95
N GLU A 124 -4.68 39.07 1.45
CA GLU A 124 -4.40 40.28 2.24
C GLU A 124 -3.68 39.94 3.56
N ASN A 125 -4.18 38.93 4.28
CA ASN A 125 -3.56 38.40 5.49
C ASN A 125 -2.96 37.01 5.22
N LYS A 126 -1.70 37.00 4.79
CA LYS A 126 -0.93 35.78 4.45
C LYS A 126 -0.88 34.74 5.56
N PRO A 127 -0.56 35.07 6.83
CA PRO A 127 -0.51 34.06 7.89
C PRO A 127 -1.90 33.47 8.20
N LYS A 128 -2.98 34.26 8.13
CA LYS A 128 -4.36 33.77 8.27
C LYS A 128 -4.72 32.78 7.16
N GLU A 129 -4.44 33.14 5.91
CA GLU A 129 -4.71 32.25 4.77
C GLU A 129 -3.88 30.97 4.83
N ALA A 130 -2.63 31.05 5.29
CA ALA A 130 -1.80 29.87 5.49
C ALA A 130 -2.39 28.88 6.52
N ILE A 131 -2.98 29.40 7.61
CA ILE A 131 -3.67 28.58 8.61
C ILE A 131 -4.92 27.95 7.99
N LYS A 132 -5.73 28.72 7.26
CA LYS A 132 -6.95 28.24 6.58
C LYS A 132 -6.65 27.11 5.59
N GLN A 133 -5.67 27.29 4.70
CA GLN A 133 -5.20 26.25 3.77
C GLN A 133 -4.67 25.03 4.52
N GLY A 134 -3.96 25.23 5.63
CA GLY A 134 -3.47 24.17 6.49
C GLY A 134 -4.59 23.33 7.10
N ILE A 135 -5.64 23.97 7.63
CA ILE A 135 -6.82 23.30 8.19
C ILE A 135 -7.59 22.56 7.09
N GLN A 136 -7.77 23.16 5.91
CA GLN A 136 -8.48 22.51 4.80
C GLN A 136 -7.75 21.26 4.28
N ILE A 137 -6.44 21.36 4.01
CA ILE A 137 -5.63 20.22 3.55
C ILE A 137 -5.53 19.15 4.65
N GLY A 138 -5.33 19.59 5.90
CA GLY A 138 -5.29 18.71 7.07
C GLY A 138 -6.62 17.98 7.28
N GLY A 139 -7.75 18.68 7.13
CA GLY A 139 -9.10 18.12 7.19
C GLY A 139 -9.32 17.06 6.11
N GLY A 140 -8.86 17.30 4.87
CA GLY A 140 -8.97 16.31 3.80
C GLY A 140 -8.09 15.07 4.01
N ALA A 141 -6.89 15.25 4.56
CA ALA A 141 -6.01 14.14 4.91
C ALA A 141 -6.59 13.31 6.07
N ALA A 142 -7.09 13.97 7.12
CA ALA A 142 -7.71 13.33 8.27
C ALA A 142 -9.01 12.60 7.89
N GLY A 143 -9.88 13.24 7.10
CA GLY A 143 -11.11 12.63 6.59
C GLY A 143 -10.84 11.39 5.74
N GLY A 144 -9.81 11.43 4.91
CA GLY A 144 -9.34 10.25 4.16
C GLY A 144 -8.82 9.14 5.08
N ALA A 145 -7.99 9.48 6.07
CA ALA A 145 -7.47 8.50 7.02
C ALA A 145 -8.60 7.81 7.79
N ILE A 146 -9.57 8.57 8.28
CA ILE A 146 -10.75 8.06 8.99
C ILE A 146 -11.56 7.17 8.06
N ALA A 147 -11.90 7.62 6.85
CA ALA A 147 -12.64 6.82 5.89
C ALA A 147 -11.93 5.51 5.53
N GLY A 148 -10.59 5.52 5.51
CA GLY A 148 -9.76 4.33 5.32
C GLY A 148 -9.97 3.25 6.38
N LEU A 149 -10.22 3.63 7.63
CA LEU A 149 -10.53 2.68 8.71
C LEU A 149 -11.88 2.00 8.49
N TYR A 150 -12.82 2.70 7.83
CA TYR A 150 -14.17 2.19 7.54
C TYR A 150 -14.30 1.45 6.21
N VAL A 151 -13.25 1.40 5.38
CA VAL A 151 -13.29 0.68 4.10
C VAL A 151 -13.61 -0.80 4.28
N SER A 152 -12.93 -1.51 5.19
CA SER A 152 -13.13 -2.94 5.38
C SER A 152 -14.56 -3.30 5.81
N PRO A 153 -15.17 -2.66 6.83
CA PRO A 153 -16.55 -2.97 7.22
C PRO A 153 -17.59 -2.53 6.18
N VAL A 154 -17.34 -1.47 5.41
CA VAL A 154 -18.32 -0.94 4.43
C VAL A 154 -18.24 -1.67 3.09
N CYS A 155 -17.03 -1.83 2.54
CA CYS A 155 -16.81 -2.35 1.19
C CYS A 155 -16.52 -3.85 1.13
N GLY A 156 -16.11 -4.46 2.25
CA GLY A 156 -15.67 -5.85 2.29
C GLY A 156 -14.29 -6.10 1.64
N PRO A 157 -13.72 -7.30 1.87
CA PRO A 157 -12.39 -7.65 1.35
C PRO A 157 -12.41 -7.83 -0.16
N GLY A 158 -11.41 -7.27 -0.85
CA GLY A 158 -11.26 -7.44 -2.30
C GLY A 158 -12.12 -6.52 -3.20
N ALA A 159 -12.74 -5.47 -2.65
CA ALA A 159 -13.57 -4.51 -3.39
C ALA A 159 -12.84 -3.16 -3.63
N PRO A 160 -11.89 -3.09 -4.59
CA PRO A 160 -11.02 -1.92 -4.74
C PRO A 160 -11.75 -0.64 -5.17
N VAL A 161 -12.81 -0.75 -5.97
CA VAL A 161 -13.54 0.44 -6.45
C VAL A 161 -14.27 1.12 -5.30
N CYS A 162 -14.99 0.35 -4.48
CA CYS A 162 -15.67 0.88 -3.30
C CYS A 162 -14.66 1.51 -2.32
N ALA A 163 -13.52 0.85 -2.08
CA ALA A 163 -12.48 1.37 -1.20
C ALA A 163 -11.95 2.72 -1.64
N VAL A 164 -11.68 2.89 -2.95
CA VAL A 164 -11.20 4.17 -3.51
C VAL A 164 -12.28 5.25 -3.41
N VAL A 165 -13.53 4.93 -3.75
CA VAL A 165 -14.64 5.89 -3.67
C VAL A 165 -14.85 6.37 -2.23
N LEU A 166 -14.90 5.46 -1.27
CA LEU A 166 -15.10 5.81 0.14
C LEU A 166 -13.96 6.70 0.67
N MET A 167 -12.72 6.37 0.32
CA MET A 167 -11.56 7.21 0.65
C MET A 167 -11.67 8.62 0.08
N LEU A 168 -12.05 8.76 -1.20
CA LEU A 168 -12.18 10.06 -1.85
C LEU A 168 -13.33 10.88 -1.26
N VAL A 169 -14.48 10.26 -0.99
CA VAL A 169 -15.62 10.91 -0.33
C VAL A 169 -15.23 11.37 1.07
N GLY A 170 -14.55 10.53 1.85
CA GLY A 170 -14.04 10.89 3.17
C GLY A 170 -13.06 12.05 3.16
N SER A 171 -12.13 12.06 2.20
CA SER A 171 -11.21 13.19 2.02
C SER A 171 -11.91 14.47 1.61
N ALA A 172 -12.87 14.41 0.67
CA ALA A 172 -13.63 15.59 0.25
C ALA A 172 -14.46 16.16 1.41
N ALA A 173 -15.19 15.29 2.11
CA ALA A 173 -15.99 15.68 3.28
C ALA A 173 -15.11 16.27 4.39
N GLY A 174 -13.96 15.65 4.68
CA GLY A 174 -13.01 16.18 5.67
C GLY A 174 -12.44 17.54 5.30
N ALA A 175 -12.16 17.79 4.02
CA ALA A 175 -11.71 19.09 3.55
C ALA A 175 -12.79 20.17 3.69
N ILE A 176 -14.05 19.84 3.35
CA ILE A 176 -15.20 20.75 3.50
C ILE A 176 -15.45 21.08 4.98
N VAL A 177 -15.44 20.07 5.84
CA VAL A 177 -15.58 20.29 7.30
C VAL A 177 -14.41 21.13 7.81
N GLY A 178 -13.19 20.85 7.36
CA GLY A 178 -12.01 21.65 7.68
C GLY A 178 -12.16 23.12 7.28
N SER A 179 -12.64 23.42 6.08
CA SER A 179 -12.86 24.81 5.65
C SER A 179 -13.94 25.50 6.48
N VAL A 180 -15.04 24.81 6.80
CA VAL A 180 -16.09 25.37 7.67
C VAL A 180 -15.55 25.67 9.07
N VAL A 181 -14.72 24.79 9.63
CA VAL A 181 -14.06 25.02 10.91
C VAL A 181 -13.11 26.22 10.82
N ALA A 182 -12.33 26.33 9.75
CA ALA A 182 -11.45 27.48 9.55
C ALA A 182 -12.23 28.80 9.47
N ASP A 183 -13.37 28.82 8.78
CA ASP A 183 -14.25 30.00 8.69
C ASP A 183 -14.90 30.35 10.03
N SER A 184 -15.21 29.35 10.87
CA SER A 184 -15.74 29.63 12.21
C SER A 184 -14.71 30.21 13.19
N LEU A 185 -13.42 29.96 12.93
CA LEU A 185 -12.30 30.46 13.74
C LEU A 185 -11.67 31.72 13.13
N ASP A 186 -12.31 32.33 12.14
CA ASP A 186 -11.72 33.38 11.30
C ASP A 186 -11.28 34.61 12.11
N GLU A 187 -12.12 35.08 13.04
CA GLU A 187 -11.83 36.19 13.96
C GLU A 187 -10.69 35.84 14.93
N GLU A 188 -10.71 34.64 15.51
CA GLU A 188 -9.68 34.17 16.43
C GLU A 188 -8.32 34.06 15.74
N ILE A 189 -8.27 33.48 14.53
CA ILE A 189 -7.06 33.35 13.72
C ILE A 189 -6.51 34.73 13.37
N GLU A 190 -7.37 35.71 13.07
CA GLU A 190 -6.96 37.08 12.82
C GLU A 190 -6.31 37.72 14.06
N GLU A 191 -6.91 37.56 15.23
CA GLU A 191 -6.35 38.06 16.49
C GLU A 191 -5.01 37.39 16.83
N PHE A 192 -4.91 36.06 16.71
CA PHE A 192 -3.69 35.30 16.95
C PHE A 192 -2.55 35.69 16.00
N THR A 193 -2.86 35.93 14.72
CA THR A 193 -1.85 36.35 13.74
C THR A 193 -1.35 37.77 13.98
N ARG A 194 -2.20 38.66 14.52
CA ARG A 194 -1.78 40.00 14.96
C ARG A 194 -0.86 39.95 16.17
N TRP A 195 -1.12 39.10 17.15
CA TRP A 195 -0.27 38.96 18.35
C TRP A 195 1.08 38.30 18.08
N ALA A 196 1.17 37.44 17.06
CA ALA A 196 2.40 36.77 16.66
C ALA A 196 3.41 37.68 15.93
N ILE A 197 3.01 38.89 15.52
CA ILE A 197 3.90 39.91 14.96
C ILE A 197 4.42 40.76 16.12
N LYS A 198 5.49 40.30 16.78
CA LYS A 198 6.28 41.09 17.74
C LYS A 198 7.74 40.70 17.67
#